data_AF-A0A447T471-F1
#
_entry.id   AF-A0A447T471-F1
#
_cell.length_a   1.000
_cell.length_b   1.000
_cell.length_c   1.000
_cell.angle_alpha   90.00
_cell.angle_beta   90.00
_cell.angle_gamma   90.00
#
_symmetry.space_group_name_H-M   'P 1'
#
loop_
_entity.id
_entity.type
_entity.pdbx_description
1 polymer ?
#
loop_
_entity_poly.entity_id
_entity_poly.type
_entity_poly.pdbx_seq_one_letter_code
_entity_poly.pdbx_strand_id
1 'polypeptide(L)' 'MSRNLELFERGKQVIPGGVNSPVRAFGQVGGTPRFVARAEGAYFWDADGKQYLDYVGSWGRPSSAMPTPRW' A
#
# COMPACT_ATOMS: atom_id res chain seq x y z
N MET A 1 12.10 13.53 -3.86
CA MET A 1 10.62 13.48 -3.99
C MET A 1 10.20 12.05 -3.67
N SER A 2 9.09 11.85 -2.95
CA SER A 2 8.56 10.50 -2.68
C SER A 2 7.89 9.97 -3.93
N ARG A 3 8.27 8.77 -4.37
CA ARG A 3 7.69 8.09 -5.53
C ARG A 3 6.22 7.75 -5.30
N ASN A 4 5.81 7.54 -4.04
CA ASN A 4 4.41 7.40 -3.68
C ASN A 4 3.59 8.65 -4.01
N LEU A 5 4.15 9.86 -3.76
CA LEU A 5 3.47 11.11 -4.06
C LEU A 5 3.34 11.31 -5.58
N GLU A 6 4.40 11.04 -6.33
CA GLU A 6 4.38 11.13 -7.80
C GLU A 6 3.30 10.23 -8.43
N LEU A 7 3.20 8.99 -7.95
CA LEU A 7 2.17 8.05 -8.40
C LEU A 7 0.76 8.50 -8.00
N PHE A 8 0.60 9.11 -6.82
CA PHE A 8 -0.68 9.65 -6.39
C PHE A 8 -1.12 10.85 -7.23
N GLU A 9 -0.21 11.80 -7.48
CA GLU A 9 -0.48 12.96 -8.34
C GLU A 9 -0.84 12.52 -9.77
N ARG A 10 -0.10 11.57 -10.33
CA ARG A 10 -0.43 10.97 -11.62
C ARG A 10 -1.80 10.28 -11.60
N GLY A 11 -2.10 9.53 -10.55
CA GLY A 11 -3.37 8.84 -10.39
C GLY A 11 -4.56 9.82 -10.38
N LYS A 12 -4.43 10.96 -9.69
CA LYS A 12 -5.47 11.99 -9.62
C LYS A 12 -5.86 12.58 -10.98
N GLN A 13 -4.97 12.53 -11.96
CA GLN A 13 -5.25 13.01 -13.32
C GLN A 13 -6.18 12.08 -14.11
N VAL A 14 -6.28 10.80 -13.72
CA VAL A 14 -6.95 9.76 -14.53
C VAL A 14 -7.99 8.94 -13.75
N ILE A 15 -7.95 8.96 -12.42
CA ILE A 15 -8.88 8.23 -11.54
C ILE A 15 -9.44 9.22 -10.50
N PRO A 16 -10.78 9.30 -10.33
CA PRO A 16 -11.38 10.12 -9.27
C PRO A 16 -10.81 9.80 -7.89
N GLY A 17 -10.26 10.81 -7.21
CA GLY A 17 -9.59 10.63 -5.91
C GLY A 17 -8.21 9.97 -5.97
N GLY A 18 -7.67 9.74 -7.16
CA GLY A 18 -6.32 9.18 -7.39
C GLY A 18 -6.17 7.68 -7.10
N VAL A 19 -7.27 6.98 -6.78
CA VAL A 19 -7.26 5.57 -6.39
C VAL A 19 -8.55 4.86 -6.81
N ASN A 20 -8.48 3.55 -7.05
CA ASN A 20 -9.64 2.74 -7.45
C ASN A 20 -10.58 2.36 -6.28
N SER A 21 -10.19 2.64 -5.04
CA SER A 21 -11.02 2.36 -3.85
C SER A 21 -10.85 3.50 -2.84
N PRO A 22 -11.93 4.17 -2.38
CA PRO A 22 -11.84 5.39 -1.56
C PRO A 22 -11.00 5.23 -0.28
N VAL A 23 -11.02 4.05 0.35
CA VAL A 23 -10.23 3.77 1.57
C VAL A 23 -8.72 3.90 1.31
N ARG A 24 -8.28 3.71 0.07
CA ARG A 24 -6.86 3.81 -0.32
C ARG A 24 -6.42 5.27 -0.52
N ALA A 25 -7.34 6.23 -0.57
CA ALA A 25 -7.01 7.65 -0.72
C ALA A 25 -6.45 8.28 0.57
N PHE A 26 -6.45 7.54 1.68
CA PHE A 26 -5.97 7.98 2.99
C PHE A 26 -6.70 9.23 3.53
N GLY A 27 -7.88 9.56 3.00
CA GLY A 27 -8.62 10.77 3.38
C GLY A 27 -9.00 10.88 4.86
N GLN A 28 -9.17 9.76 5.56
CA GLN A 28 -9.52 9.74 7.00
C GLN A 28 -8.30 9.80 7.93
N VAL A 29 -7.10 9.41 7.45
CA VAL A 29 -5.88 9.32 8.26
C VAL A 29 -4.86 10.41 7.92
N GLY A 30 -5.04 11.09 6.78
CA GLY A 30 -4.13 12.10 6.27
C GLY A 30 -2.85 11.52 5.65
N GLY A 31 -2.13 12.39 4.94
CA GLY A 31 -0.87 12.05 4.27
C GLY A 31 -1.04 11.41 2.88
N THR A 32 0.07 10.99 2.31
CA THR A 32 0.11 10.37 0.97
C THR A 32 -0.23 8.88 1.06
N PRO A 33 -1.08 8.32 0.18
CA PRO A 33 -1.26 6.88 0.06
C PRO A 33 0.05 6.13 -0.20
N ARG A 34 0.15 4.89 0.29
CA ARG A 34 1.29 3.99 0.00
C ARG A 34 0.97 3.13 -1.21
N PHE A 35 1.75 3.29 -2.27
CA PHE A 35 1.72 2.45 -3.46
C PHE A 35 2.61 1.22 -3.20
N VAL A 36 1.98 0.06 -3.07
CA VAL A 36 2.70 -1.20 -2.80
C VAL A 36 3.42 -1.66 -4.07
N ALA A 37 4.75 -1.81 -4.00
CA ALA A 37 5.58 -2.28 -5.09
C ALA A 37 5.78 -3.80 -5.06
N ARG A 38 5.89 -4.38 -3.86
CA ARG A 38 5.97 -5.83 -3.63
C ARG A 38 5.47 -6.20 -2.24
N ALA A 39 5.07 -7.46 -2.05
CA ALA A 39 4.69 -8.02 -0.76
C ALA A 39 5.17 -9.46 -0.65
N GLU A 40 5.59 -9.87 0.55
CA GLU A 40 6.19 -11.17 0.84
C GLU A 40 5.92 -11.53 2.30
N GLY A 41 5.24 -12.65 2.51
CA GLY A 41 4.82 -13.10 3.85
C GLY A 41 4.01 -12.05 4.59
N ALA A 42 4.47 -11.69 5.79
CA ALA A 42 3.83 -10.67 6.63
C ALA A 42 4.22 -9.23 6.28
N TYR A 43 5.03 -9.01 5.25
CA TYR A 43 5.58 -7.68 4.94
C TYR A 43 5.19 -7.19 3.56
N PHE A 44 5.12 -5.86 3.42
CA PHE A 44 5.05 -5.21 2.12
C PHE A 44 6.04 -4.06 2.02
N TRP A 45 6.39 -3.71 0.79
CA TRP A 45 7.25 -2.58 0.47
C TRP A 45 6.50 -1.59 -0.39
N ASP A 46 6.58 -0.32 -0.04
CA ASP A 46 6.03 0.76 -0.85
C ASP A 46 6.93 1.10 -2.05
N ALA A 47 6.50 2.08 -2.85
CA ALA A 47 7.21 2.52 -4.04
C ALA A 47 8.56 3.21 -3.73
N ASP A 48 8.75 3.66 -2.48
CA ASP A 48 10.01 4.21 -1.98
C ASP A 48 10.93 3.12 -1.40
N GLY A 49 10.49 1.85 -1.41
CA GLY A 49 11.25 0.71 -0.90
C GLY A 49 11.18 0.55 0.62
N LYS A 50 10.31 1.31 1.31
CA LYS A 50 10.14 1.20 2.76
C LYS A 50 9.32 -0.04 3.11
N GLN A 51 9.85 -0.85 4.03
CA GLN A 51 9.20 -2.06 4.52
C GLN A 51 8.17 -1.73 5.62
N TYR A 52 7.05 -2.44 5.58
CA TYR A 52 5.97 -2.36 6.54
C TYR A 52 5.52 -3.78 6.92
N LEU A 53 5.12 -3.95 8.18
CA LEU A 53 4.39 -5.14 8.63
C LEU A 53 2.92 -5.00 8.20
N ASP A 54 2.42 -5.97 7.45
CA ASP A 54 1.09 -5.95 6.85
C ASP A 54 0.02 -6.49 7.81
N TYR A 55 -0.68 -5.59 8.47
CA TYR A 55 -1.87 -5.92 9.27
C TYR A 55 -3.17 -5.82 8.47
N VAL A 56 -3.14 -5.32 7.24
CA VAL A 56 -4.32 -5.23 6.36
C VAL A 56 -4.51 -6.55 5.62
N GLY A 57 -3.43 -7.22 5.24
CA GLY A 57 -3.42 -8.58 4.67
C GLY A 57 -4.28 -8.70 3.42
N SER A 58 -4.29 -7.67 2.56
CA SER A 58 -5.22 -7.54 1.43
C SER A 58 -6.69 -7.80 1.79
N TRP A 59 -7.12 -7.39 2.99
CA TRP A 59 -8.46 -7.64 3.54
C TRP A 59 -8.80 -9.14 3.71
N GLY A 60 -7.79 -9.97 3.96
CA GLY A 60 -7.96 -11.40 4.27
C GLY A 60 -7.36 -12.37 3.26
N ARG A 61 -6.68 -11.91 2.19
CA ARG A 61 -5.90 -12.77 1.29
C ARG A 61 -4.39 -12.54 1.48
N PRO A 62 -3.65 -13.49 2.06
CA PRO A 62 -2.21 -13.34 2.20
C PRO A 62 -1.55 -13.24 0.82
N SER A 63 -0.64 -12.28 0.67
CA SER A 63 -0.05 -11.87 -0.61
C SER A 63 0.94 -12.89 -1.20
N SER A 64 1.43 -13.83 -0.40
CA SER A 64 2.00 -15.10 -0.84
C SER A 64 2.38 -15.85 0.43
N ALA A 65 1.81 -17.03 0.61
CA ALA A 65 2.15 -18.03 1.63
C ALA A 65 3.33 -17.66 2.57
N MET A 66 3.04 -17.18 3.78
CA MET A 66 3.95 -17.47 4.90
C MET A 66 3.20 -17.99 6.13
N PRO A 67 3.71 -19.08 6.73
CA PRO A 67 3.38 -19.50 8.07
C PRO A 67 3.95 -18.52 9.10
N THR A 68 3.27 -18.46 10.23
CA THR A 68 3.58 -17.69 11.44
C THR A 68 5.02 -17.85 11.91
N PRO A 69 5.60 -16.83 12.57
CA PRO A 69 6.79 -17.02 13.40
C PRO A 69 6.53 -18.17 14.38
N ARG A 70 7.38 -19.20 14.38
CA ARG A 70 7.37 -20.22 15.44
C ARG A 70 8.12 -19.64 16.64
N TRP A 71 7.36 -19.01 17.53
CA TRP A 71 7.72 -18.88 18.94
C TRP A 71 6.80 -19.82 19.72
#